data_AF-A0A918B6H5-F1
#
_entry.id   AF-A0A918B6H5-F1
#
_cell.length_a   1.000
_cell.length_b   1.000
_cell.length_c   1.000
_cell.angle_alpha   90.00
_cell.angle_beta   90.00
_cell.angle_gamma   90.00
#
_symmetry.space_group_name_H-M   'P 1'
#
loop_
_entity.id
_entity.type
_entity.pdbx_description
1 polymer ?
#
loop_
_entity_poly.entity_id
_entity_poly.type
_entity_poly.pdbx_seq_one_letter_code
_entity_poly.pdbx_strand_id
1 'polypeptide(L)'
;MTERGGRATMDGMSGPYVVRGSVSLPEAELMWRFSRSSGPGGQHVNTTDTQVELRFDLAATEALPEVWKARALERLAPRLVDGVVTVRASGHRSQWRNRETAALRLAGLLAEATAPPPKPRRPTRIPRGVNERRLRQKKQRSDTKRGRSGRDWG
;
A
#
# COMPACT_ATOMS: atom_id res chain seq x y z
N MET A 1 5.61 -15.28 -28.75
CA MET A 1 5.02 -16.58 -28.40
C MET A 1 4.37 -16.39 -27.02
N THR A 2 3.14 -15.88 -27.03
CA THR A 2 2.47 -15.32 -25.84
C THR A 2 1.66 -16.42 -25.16
N GLU A 3 2.08 -16.82 -23.95
CA GLU A 3 1.36 -17.80 -23.15
C GLU A 3 -0.04 -17.28 -22.82
N ARG A 4 -1.06 -17.90 -23.40
CA ARG A 4 -2.47 -17.72 -23.01
C ARG A 4 -2.64 -18.29 -21.61
N GLY A 5 -2.55 -17.43 -20.60
CA GLY A 5 -2.97 -17.77 -19.23
C GLY A 5 -4.44 -18.15 -19.25
N GLY A 6 -4.74 -19.43 -19.04
CA GLY A 6 -6.09 -19.97 -19.02
C GLY A 6 -6.95 -19.24 -18.01
N ARG A 7 -8.07 -18.65 -18.48
CA ARG A 7 -9.19 -18.23 -17.64
C ARG A 7 -9.79 -19.49 -17.01
N ALA A 8 -9.34 -19.85 -15.81
CA ALA A 8 -10.03 -20.84 -14.99
C ALA A 8 -11.31 -20.17 -14.46
N THR A 9 -12.42 -20.29 -15.20
CA THR A 9 -13.76 -19.99 -14.70
C THR A 9 -14.18 -21.10 -13.74
N MET A 10 -13.84 -20.97 -12.45
CA MET A 10 -14.46 -21.76 -11.40
C MET A 10 -15.59 -20.94 -10.78
N ASP A 11 -16.71 -20.96 -11.49
CA ASP A 11 -18.01 -20.49 -11.06
C ASP A 11 -18.42 -21.28 -9.79
N GLY A 12 -18.69 -20.59 -8.69
CA GLY A 12 -19.52 -21.19 -7.63
C GLY A 12 -19.21 -20.87 -6.17
N MET A 13 -18.06 -20.30 -5.78
CA MET A 13 -17.78 -20.09 -4.34
C MET A 13 -16.92 -18.87 -4.01
N SER A 14 -17.27 -17.69 -4.49
CA SER A 14 -16.64 -16.44 -4.03
C SER A 14 -17.68 -15.35 -3.95
N GLY A 15 -18.05 -15.00 -2.71
CA GLY A 15 -18.89 -13.82 -2.47
C GLY A 15 -18.22 -12.54 -2.96
N PRO A 16 -18.97 -11.44 -3.08
CA PRO A 16 -18.43 -10.16 -3.50
C PRO A 16 -17.30 -9.72 -2.56
N TYR A 17 -16.09 -9.55 -3.08
CA TYR A 17 -14.97 -9.02 -2.30
C TYR A 17 -15.15 -7.52 -2.15
N VAL A 18 -15.68 -7.10 -1.00
CA VAL A 18 -15.96 -5.70 -0.70
C VAL A 18 -14.66 -4.95 -0.45
N VAL A 19 -14.42 -3.91 -1.24
CA VAL A 19 -13.29 -2.99 -1.05
C VAL A 19 -13.65 -1.95 0.00
N ARG A 20 -14.77 -1.25 -0.20
CA ARG A 20 -15.23 -0.20 0.72
C ARG A 20 -16.69 0.17 0.49
N GLY A 21 -17.48 0.18 1.56
CA GLY A 21 -18.91 0.54 1.49
C GLY A 21 -19.67 -0.45 0.61
N SER A 22 -20.31 0.05 -0.45
CA SER A 22 -21.04 -0.74 -1.44
C SER A 22 -20.22 -1.21 -2.63
N VAL A 23 -18.92 -0.86 -2.70
CA VAL A 23 -18.08 -1.21 -3.85
C VAL A 23 -17.42 -2.57 -3.65
N SER A 24 -17.78 -3.52 -4.50
CA SER A 24 -17.24 -4.87 -4.57
C SER A 24 -16.47 -5.09 -5.87
N LEU A 25 -15.46 -5.96 -5.81
CA LEU A 25 -14.76 -6.41 -7.00
C LEU A 25 -15.55 -7.53 -7.67
N PRO A 26 -15.87 -7.40 -8.98
CA PRO A 26 -16.49 -8.48 -9.73
C PRO A 26 -15.49 -9.61 -9.92
N GLU A 27 -15.92 -10.85 -9.65
CA GLU A 27 -15.06 -12.03 -9.76
C GLU A 27 -14.54 -12.24 -11.19
N ALA A 28 -15.30 -11.80 -12.20
CA ALA A 28 -14.91 -11.87 -13.61
C ALA A 28 -13.65 -11.07 -13.97
N GLU A 29 -13.30 -10.05 -13.16
CA GLU A 29 -12.09 -9.25 -13.34
C GLU A 29 -10.89 -9.81 -12.55
N LEU A 30 -11.12 -10.77 -11.66
CA LEU A 30 -10.09 -11.38 -10.84
C LEU A 30 -9.41 -12.53 -11.60
N MET A 31 -8.13 -12.34 -11.90
CA MET A 31 -7.32 -13.35 -12.58
C MET A 31 -6.51 -14.14 -11.56
N TRP A 32 -6.87 -15.41 -11.40
CA TRP A 32 -6.21 -16.34 -10.48
C TRP A 32 -5.15 -17.16 -11.20
N ARG A 33 -3.96 -17.26 -10.60
CA ARG A 33 -2.88 -18.15 -11.02
C ARG A 33 -2.45 -18.99 -9.84
N PHE A 34 -2.46 -20.30 -10.03
CA PHE A 34 -2.00 -21.25 -9.02
C PHE A 34 -0.59 -21.71 -9.36
N SER A 35 0.25 -21.86 -8.33
CA SER A 35 1.59 -22.39 -8.49
C SER A 35 2.00 -23.22 -7.29
N ARG A 36 3.11 -23.93 -7.44
CA ARG A 36 3.78 -24.60 -6.32
C ARG A 36 4.29 -23.56 -5.33
N SER A 37 4.05 -23.79 -4.04
CA SER A 37 4.61 -22.98 -2.97
C SER A 37 6.10 -23.33 -2.81
N SER A 38 7.00 -22.40 -3.07
CA SER A 38 8.43 -22.59 -2.83
C SER A 38 8.74 -22.40 -1.34
N GLY A 39 9.11 -23.47 -0.64
CA GLY A 39 9.69 -23.43 0.71
C GLY A 39 11.16 -23.87 0.67
N PRO A 40 12.04 -23.34 1.55
CA PRO A 40 13.45 -23.73 1.61
C PRO A 40 13.57 -25.23 1.91
N GLY A 41 14.41 -25.90 1.12
CA GLY A 41 14.48 -27.36 1.00
C GLY A 41 14.78 -28.09 2.30
N GLY A 42 14.08 -29.21 2.48
CA GLY A 42 14.31 -30.24 3.48
C GLY A 42 13.43 -31.42 3.13
N GLN A 43 13.99 -32.62 3.16
CA GLN A 43 13.37 -33.85 2.67
C GLN A 43 11.91 -33.98 3.16
N HIS A 44 11.01 -34.36 2.25
CA HIS A 44 9.60 -34.69 2.49
C HIS A 44 8.56 -33.55 2.54
N VAL A 45 8.71 -32.47 1.75
CA VAL A 45 7.60 -31.53 1.51
C VAL A 45 6.83 -31.93 0.25
N ASN A 46 5.73 -32.67 0.46
CA ASN A 46 4.76 -32.95 -0.61
C ASN A 46 4.31 -31.64 -1.27
N THR A 47 4.67 -31.55 -2.55
CA THR A 47 4.67 -30.36 -3.38
C THR A 47 3.28 -30.15 -3.99
N THR A 48 2.33 -29.69 -3.18
CA THR A 48 0.97 -29.37 -3.66
C THR A 48 0.93 -27.92 -4.16
N ASP A 49 0.22 -27.67 -5.28
CA ASP A 49 -0.02 -26.34 -5.89
C ASP A 49 -0.88 -25.42 -5.00
N THR A 50 -0.35 -25.09 -3.83
CA THR A 50 -1.06 -24.34 -2.79
C THR A 50 -0.87 -22.84 -2.94
N GLN A 51 0.19 -22.37 -3.61
CA GLN A 51 0.41 -20.94 -3.79
C GLN A 51 -0.61 -20.36 -4.76
N VAL A 52 -1.20 -19.23 -4.35
CA VAL A 52 -2.17 -18.47 -5.13
C VAL A 52 -1.59 -17.11 -5.45
N GLU A 53 -1.65 -16.72 -6.71
CA GLU A 53 -1.41 -15.37 -7.21
C GLU A 53 -2.72 -14.83 -7.76
N LEU A 54 -3.12 -13.67 -7.26
CA LEU A 54 -4.30 -12.94 -7.69
C LEU A 54 -3.85 -11.67 -8.40
N ARG A 55 -4.32 -11.48 -9.63
CA ARG A 55 -4.08 -10.28 -10.44
C ARG A 55 -5.39 -9.54 -10.66
N PHE A 56 -5.34 -8.23 -10.60
CA PHE A 56 -6.47 -7.35 -10.82
C PHE A 56 -6.02 -6.13 -11.64
N ASP A 57 -6.70 -5.88 -12.75
CA ASP A 57 -6.42 -4.73 -13.61
C ASP A 57 -7.11 -3.49 -13.06
N LEU A 58 -6.35 -2.68 -12.33
CA LEU A 58 -6.85 -1.45 -11.71
C LEU A 58 -7.08 -0.34 -12.75
N ALA A 59 -6.40 -0.40 -13.90
CA ALA A 59 -6.53 0.60 -14.95
C ALA A 59 -7.72 0.33 -15.87
N ALA A 60 -8.08 -0.94 -16.10
CA ALA A 60 -9.20 -1.32 -16.95
C ALA A 60 -10.53 -1.51 -16.19
N THR A 61 -10.50 -1.64 -14.86
CA THR A 61 -11.73 -1.89 -14.07
C THR A 61 -12.76 -0.75 -14.19
N GLU A 62 -14.03 -1.15 -14.31
CA GLU A 62 -15.21 -0.27 -14.21
C GLU A 62 -15.89 -0.37 -12.83
N ALA A 63 -15.44 -1.30 -11.99
CA ALA A 63 -16.02 -1.54 -10.67
C ALA A 63 -15.72 -0.40 -9.67
N LEU A 64 -14.72 0.42 -9.94
CA LEU A 64 -14.30 1.53 -9.08
C LEU A 64 -14.73 2.88 -9.66
N PRO A 65 -15.30 3.79 -8.83
CA PRO A 65 -15.52 5.17 -9.23
C PRO A 65 -14.22 5.84 -9.70
N GLU A 66 -14.28 6.68 -10.73
CA GLU A 66 -13.10 7.30 -11.37
C GLU A 66 -12.18 8.02 -10.36
N VAL A 67 -12.77 8.74 -9.38
CA VAL A 67 -12.02 9.44 -8.33
C VAL A 67 -11.23 8.47 -7.45
N TRP A 68 -11.78 7.28 -7.18
CA TRP A 68 -11.13 6.25 -6.37
C TRP A 68 -10.07 5.52 -7.19
N LYS A 69 -10.37 5.23 -8.45
CA LYS A 69 -9.46 4.62 -9.43
C LYS A 69 -8.21 5.47 -9.61
N ALA A 70 -8.36 6.77 -9.91
CA ALA A 70 -7.23 7.69 -10.07
C ALA A 70 -6.33 7.74 -8.83
N ARG A 71 -6.93 7.80 -7.63
CA ARG A 71 -6.18 7.78 -6.36
C ARG A 71 -5.47 6.45 -6.12
N ALA A 72 -6.14 5.35 -6.43
CA ALA A 72 -5.57 4.03 -6.26
C ALA A 72 -4.40 3.82 -7.23
N LEU A 73 -4.52 4.27 -8.48
CA LEU A 73 -3.45 4.26 -9.48
C LEU A 73 -2.24 5.07 -9.01
N GLU A 74 -2.45 6.28 -8.48
CA GLU A 74 -1.38 7.13 -7.96
C GLU A 74 -0.67 6.48 -6.75
N ARG A 75 -1.43 5.97 -5.78
CA ARG A 75 -0.86 5.39 -4.54
C ARG A 75 -0.22 4.03 -4.75
N LEU A 76 -0.76 3.23 -5.68
CA LEU A 76 -0.26 1.90 -5.99
C LEU A 76 0.72 1.90 -7.15
N ALA A 77 0.99 3.04 -7.80
CA ALA A 77 1.99 3.18 -8.86
C ALA A 77 3.28 2.35 -8.66
N PRO A 78 3.95 2.35 -7.48
CA PRO A 78 5.17 1.55 -7.29
C PRO A 78 4.95 0.03 -7.24
N ARG A 79 3.70 -0.43 -7.10
CA ARG A 79 3.29 -1.84 -7.02
C ARG A 79 2.58 -2.32 -8.29
N LEU A 80 2.23 -1.42 -9.20
CA LEU A 80 1.54 -1.75 -10.44
C LEU A 80 2.55 -2.14 -11.51
N VAL A 81 2.18 -3.14 -12.31
CA VAL A 81 2.86 -3.50 -13.55
C VAL A 81 1.82 -3.39 -14.65
N ASP A 82 2.01 -2.45 -15.58
CA ASP A 82 1.05 -2.16 -16.66
C ASP A 82 -0.39 -1.91 -16.16
N GLY A 83 -0.54 -1.25 -15.01
CA GLY A 83 -1.86 -0.99 -14.40
C GLY A 83 -2.46 -2.17 -13.63
N VAL A 84 -1.77 -3.33 -13.61
CA VAL A 84 -2.21 -4.53 -12.90
C VAL A 84 -1.55 -4.61 -11.52
N VAL A 85 -2.38 -4.79 -10.49
CA VAL A 85 -1.91 -5.13 -9.14
C VAL A 85 -1.88 -6.65 -8.98
N THR A 86 -0.77 -7.17 -8.44
CA THR A 86 -0.59 -8.60 -8.19
C THR A 86 -0.38 -8.86 -6.70
N VAL A 87 -1.14 -9.80 -6.14
CA VAL A 87 -1.06 -10.23 -4.74
C VAL A 87 -0.80 -11.73 -4.70
N ARG A 88 0.14 -12.17 -3.85
CA ARG A 88 0.48 -13.59 -3.66
C ARG A 88 0.15 -14.06 -2.25
N ALA A 89 -0.26 -15.32 -2.11
CA ALA A 89 -0.50 -16.00 -0.84
C ALA A 89 -0.05 -17.46 -0.90
N SER A 90 0.76 -17.86 0.06
CA SER A 90 1.31 -19.22 0.20
C SER A 90 1.44 -19.66 1.67
N GLY A 91 0.80 -18.94 2.59
CA GLY A 91 0.95 -19.14 4.04
C GLY A 91 0.21 -20.37 4.59
N HIS A 92 -0.67 -21.00 3.79
CA HIS A 92 -1.46 -22.15 4.20
C HIS A 92 -1.17 -23.37 3.33
N ARG A 93 -1.37 -24.56 3.90
CA ARG A 93 -1.34 -25.83 3.16
C ARG A 93 -2.58 -26.06 2.27
N SER A 94 -3.64 -25.25 2.47
CA SER A 94 -4.87 -25.30 1.68
C SER A 94 -4.87 -24.19 0.64
N GLN A 95 -5.04 -24.57 -0.63
CA GLN A 95 -5.21 -23.63 -1.75
C GLN A 95 -6.40 -22.70 -1.51
N TRP A 96 -7.51 -23.21 -0.96
CA TRP A 96 -8.70 -22.42 -0.63
C TRP A 96 -8.38 -21.31 0.37
N ARG A 97 -7.66 -21.61 1.46
CA ARG A 97 -7.23 -20.59 2.44
C ARG A 97 -6.27 -19.58 1.83
N ASN A 98 -5.38 -20.01 0.94
CA ASN A 98 -4.49 -19.09 0.24
C ASN A 98 -5.26 -18.17 -0.72
N ARG A 99 -6.33 -18.66 -1.37
CA ARG A 99 -7.22 -17.86 -2.22
C ARG A 99 -7.93 -16.78 -1.41
N GLU A 100 -8.54 -17.16 -0.29
CA GLU A 100 -9.19 -16.23 0.63
C GLU A 100 -8.20 -15.18 1.15
N THR A 101 -7.00 -15.61 1.53
CA THR A 101 -5.93 -14.70 1.96
C THR A 101 -5.53 -13.71 0.87
N ALA A 102 -5.40 -14.16 -0.38
CA ALA A 102 -5.06 -13.31 -1.51
C ALA A 102 -6.15 -12.26 -1.77
N ALA A 103 -7.42 -12.67 -1.69
CA ALA A 103 -8.55 -11.77 -1.86
C ALA A 103 -8.64 -10.70 -0.76
N LEU A 104 -8.51 -11.11 0.50
CA LEU A 104 -8.52 -10.19 1.65
C LEU A 104 -7.37 -9.17 1.57
N ARG A 105 -6.18 -9.62 1.15
CA ARG A 105 -5.03 -8.74 0.92
C ARG A 105 -5.28 -7.74 -0.21
N LEU A 106 -5.88 -8.17 -1.32
CA LEU A 106 -6.24 -7.28 -2.42
C LEU A 106 -7.29 -6.25 -1.97
N ALA A 107 -8.37 -6.69 -1.33
CA ALA A 107 -9.43 -5.82 -0.85
C ALA A 107 -8.91 -4.78 0.14
N GLY A 108 -8.09 -5.19 1.13
CA GLY A 108 -7.46 -4.26 2.08
C GLY A 108 -6.53 -3.26 1.41
N LEU A 109 -5.71 -3.71 0.46
CA LEU A 109 -4.82 -2.86 -0.30
C LEU A 109 -5.58 -1.80 -1.12
N LEU A 110 -6.69 -2.19 -1.76
CA LEU A 110 -7.56 -1.25 -2.48
C LEU A 110 -8.32 -0.33 -1.53
N ALA A 111 -8.74 -0.80 -0.36
CA ALA A 111 -9.41 0.02 0.65
C ALA A 111 -8.50 1.14 1.16
N GLU A 112 -7.22 0.83 1.42
CA GLU A 112 -6.20 1.81 1.81
C GLU A 112 -5.89 2.79 0.67
N ALA A 113 -5.72 2.29 -0.56
CA ALA A 113 -5.40 3.11 -1.72
C ALA A 113 -6.55 4.07 -2.11
N THR A 114 -7.80 3.64 -1.92
CA THR A 114 -9.00 4.46 -2.16
C THR A 114 -9.41 5.32 -0.96
N ALA A 115 -8.69 5.24 0.16
CA ALA A 115 -8.98 6.03 1.36
C ALA A 115 -8.94 7.54 1.06
N PRO A 116 -9.79 8.36 1.71
CA PRO A 116 -9.76 9.80 1.51
C PRO A 116 -8.40 10.33 1.96
N PRO A 117 -7.82 11.34 1.29
CA PRO A 117 -6.62 11.97 1.79
C PRO A 117 -6.86 12.49 3.22
N PRO A 118 -5.84 12.43 4.10
CA PRO A 118 -5.95 12.99 5.43
C PRO A 118 -6.36 14.46 5.33
N LYS A 119 -7.15 14.94 6.30
CA LYS A 119 -7.57 16.35 6.34
C LYS A 119 -6.34 17.25 6.14
N PRO A 120 -6.39 18.22 5.20
CA PRO A 120 -5.24 19.07 4.91
C PRO A 120 -4.78 19.73 6.21
N ARG A 121 -3.52 19.50 6.57
CA ARG A 121 -2.91 20.10 7.75
C ARG A 121 -2.82 21.60 7.51
N ARG A 122 -3.53 22.39 8.32
CA ARG A 122 -3.31 23.83 8.37
C ARG A 122 -1.97 24.06 9.07
N PRO A 123 -0.96 24.69 8.42
CA PRO A 123 0.32 24.93 9.06
C PRO A 123 0.12 25.76 10.33
N THR A 124 0.54 25.21 11.47
CA THR A 124 0.45 25.91 12.74
C THR A 124 1.39 27.10 12.70
N ARG A 125 0.85 28.32 12.76
CA ARG A 125 1.66 29.54 12.91
C ARG A 125 2.47 29.42 14.20
N ILE A 126 3.79 29.64 14.12
CA ILE A 126 4.66 29.63 15.31
C ILE A 126 4.10 30.64 16.34
N PRO A 127 3.82 30.21 17.58
CA PRO A 127 3.28 31.10 18.61
C PRO A 127 4.21 32.29 18.88
N ARG A 128 3.65 33.48 19.12
CA ARG A 128 4.42 34.72 19.34
C ARG A 128 5.48 34.58 20.45
N GLY A 129 5.15 33.87 21.53
CA GLY A 129 6.09 33.61 22.63
C GLY A 129 7.33 32.79 22.25
N VAL A 130 7.23 31.90 21.24
CA VAL A 130 8.39 31.16 20.72
C VAL A 130 9.30 32.08 19.92
N ASN A 131 8.72 33.03 19.16
CA ASN A 131 9.49 34.03 18.42
C ASN A 131 10.19 35.03 19.36
N GLU A 132 9.48 35.53 20.38
CA GLU A 132 10.05 36.43 21.39
C GLU A 132 11.19 35.77 22.18
N ARG A 133 11.01 34.50 22.57
CA ARG A 133 12.07 33.73 23.25
C ARG A 133 13.30 33.56 22.36
N ARG A 134 13.10 33.27 21.06
CA ARG A 134 14.20 33.19 20.08
C ARG A 134 14.94 34.51 19.95
N LEU A 135 14.22 35.63 19.86
CA LEU A 135 14.82 36.97 19.77
C LEU A 135 15.62 37.32 21.03
N ARG A 136 15.06 37.04 22.22
CA ARG A 136 15.73 37.26 23.51
C ARG A 136 16.99 36.41 23.64
N GLN A 137 16.93 35.12 23.28
CA GLN A 137 18.10 34.23 23.29
C GLN A 137 19.17 34.68 22.28
N LYS A 138 18.77 35.13 21.08
CA LYS A 138 19.71 35.68 20.08
C LYS A 138 20.41 36.94 20.63
N LYS A 139 19.67 37.83 21.29
CA LYS A 139 20.21 39.04 21.93
C LYS A 139 21.20 38.69 23.04
N GLN A 140 20.80 37.84 23.99
CA GLN A 140 21.68 37.36 25.08
C GLN A 140 22.95 36.68 24.56
N ARG A 141 22.86 35.88 23.50
CA ARG A 141 24.02 35.21 22.88
C ARG A 141 24.95 36.22 22.20
N SER A 142 24.40 37.24 21.54
CA SER A 142 25.17 38.34 20.96
C SER A 142 25.91 39.13 22.04
N ASP A 143 25.23 39.49 23.13
CA ASP A 143 25.81 40.24 24.24
C ASP A 143 26.91 39.42 24.94
N THR A 144 26.69 38.12 25.13
CA THR A 144 27.69 37.20 25.69
C THR A 144 28.92 37.05 24.78
N LYS A 145 28.73 36.98 23.45
CA LYS A 145 29.85 36.96 22.50
C LYS A 145 30.63 38.28 22.51
N ARG A 146 29.93 39.41 22.57
CA ARG A 146 30.56 40.74 22.62
C ARG A 146 31.42 40.93 23.88
N GLY A 147 30.92 40.50 25.03
CA GLY A 147 31.67 40.56 26.30
C GLY A 147 32.90 39.64 26.36
N ARG A 148 33.01 38.65 25.46
CA ARG A 148 34.19 37.76 25.36
C ARG A 148 35.29 38.29 24.43
N SER A 149 34.95 39.16 23.48
CA SER A 149 35.90 39.69 22.49
C SER A 149 36.76 40.86 22.99
N GLY A 150 36.53 41.34 24.23
CA GLY A 150 37.20 42.53 24.79
C GLY A 150 38.24 42.26 25.88
N ARG A 151 38.63 40.99 26.10
CA ARG A 151 39.77 40.65 26.98
C ARG A 151 40.90 40.13 26.12
N ASP A 152 41.60 41.07 25.49
CA ASP A 152 42.91 40.83 24.91
C ASP A 152 43.91 40.76 26.09
N TRP A 153 44.60 39.64 26.25
CA TRP A 153 45.74 39.52 27.16
C TRP A 153 46.96 40.05 26.39
N GLY A 154 47.28 41.32 26.61
CA GLY A 154 48.49 42.00 26.15
C GLY A 154 49.08 42.84 27.27
#